data_AF-F8PBM2-F1
#
_entry.id   AF-F8PBM2-F1
#
_cell.length_a   1.000
_cell.length_b   1.000
_cell.length_c   1.000
_cell.angle_alpha   90.00
_cell.angle_beta   90.00
_cell.angle_gamma   90.00
#
_symmetry.space_group_name_H-M   'P 1'
#
loop_
_entity.id
_entity.type
_entity.pdbx_description
1 polymer ?
#
loop_
_entity_poly.entity_id
_entity_poly.type
_entity_poly.pdbx_seq_one_letter_code
_entity_poly.pdbx_strand_id
1 'polypeptide(L)'
;MCMWCTHSICYGFHRIPHIVVYNFACALGPYCMTRESNYFADTLSVVDGFYGKGHTKCSPAAFLTMYAQADPHLAKFNSSSAECGNSALKQICKSVSYMSQDQAILYTKVFISIWNHLKIRKMLGVD
;
A
#
# COMPACT_ATOMS: atom_id res chain seq x y z
N MET A 1 -6.06 -3.93 -0.72
CA MET A 1 -5.86 -2.50 -1.06
C MET A 1 -5.87 -1.74 0.26
N CYS A 2 -4.72 -1.28 0.73
CA CYS A 2 -4.61 -0.58 2.01
C CYS A 2 -4.76 0.92 1.73
N MET A 3 -5.83 1.52 2.24
CA MET A 3 -6.02 2.97 2.13
C MET A 3 -5.37 3.61 3.36
N TRP A 4 -4.16 4.15 3.16
CA TRP A 4 -3.44 4.88 4.21
C TRP A 4 -4.05 6.29 4.30
N CYS A 5 -4.78 6.56 5.37
CA CYS A 5 -5.20 7.92 5.68
C CYS A 5 -4.04 8.68 6.36
N THR A 6 -4.11 10.01 6.39
CA THR A 6 -3.14 10.92 7.05
C THR A 6 -2.96 10.67 8.55
N HIS A 7 -3.80 9.84 9.17
CA HIS A 7 -3.66 9.40 10.56
C HIS A 7 -2.89 8.08 10.72
N SER A 8 -2.35 7.50 9.64
CA SER A 8 -1.63 6.22 9.66
C SER A 8 -2.44 5.04 10.22
N ILE A 9 -3.77 5.12 10.16
CA ILE A 9 -4.68 4.04 10.56
C ILE A 9 -5.00 3.22 9.31
N CYS A 10 -4.55 1.96 9.27
CA CYS A 10 -5.00 0.98 8.29
C CYS A 10 -6.38 0.46 8.69
N TYR A 11 -7.45 1.05 8.16
CA TYR A 11 -8.80 0.52 8.33
C TYR A 11 -8.92 -0.84 7.61
N GLY A 12 -9.14 -1.92 8.37
CA GLY A 12 -9.56 -3.22 7.82
C GLY A 12 -8.64 -4.43 8.07
N PHE A 13 -7.52 -4.28 8.79
CA PHE A 13 -6.68 -5.42 9.16
C PHE A 13 -6.94 -5.83 10.61
N HIS A 14 -7.55 -7.01 10.80
CA HIS A 14 -7.68 -7.64 12.12
C HIS A 14 -6.33 -8.21 12.62
N ARG A 15 -5.34 -8.32 11.74
CA ARG A 15 -3.96 -8.74 12.05
C ARG A 15 -2.95 -7.89 11.30
N ILE A 16 -1.87 -7.53 11.98
CA ILE A 16 -0.79 -6.75 11.41
C ILE A 16 -0.09 -7.52 10.27
N PRO A 17 0.21 -6.89 9.13
CA PRO A 17 1.03 -7.51 8.09
C PRO A 17 2.50 -7.58 8.52
N HIS A 18 3.16 -8.71 8.27
CA HIS A 18 4.61 -8.85 8.53
C HIS A 18 5.47 -7.97 7.63
N ILE A 19 4.97 -7.59 6.45
CA ILE A 19 5.70 -6.77 5.47
C ILE A 19 4.75 -5.69 4.94
N VAL A 20 5.20 -4.45 4.98
CA VAL A 20 4.52 -3.28 4.42
C VAL A 20 5.41 -2.65 3.36
N VAL A 21 4.97 -2.72 2.10
CA VAL A 21 5.60 -2.00 0.99
C VAL A 21 4.84 -0.69 0.78
N TYR A 22 5.52 0.44 0.95
CA TYR A 22 4.89 1.76 0.85
C TYR A 22 5.88 2.85 0.40
N ASN A 23 5.42 3.82 -0.40
CA ASN A 23 6.26 4.88 -0.96
C ASN A 23 7.00 5.68 0.12
N PHE A 24 6.36 5.97 1.25
CA PHE A 24 6.99 6.68 2.37
C PHE A 24 7.31 5.75 3.56
N ALA A 25 7.56 4.47 3.30
CA ALA A 25 7.86 3.48 4.35
C ALA A 25 9.07 3.86 5.23
N CYS A 26 10.01 4.64 4.69
CA CYS A 26 11.17 5.15 5.44
C CYS A 26 10.78 5.99 6.67
N ALA A 27 9.62 6.68 6.64
CA ALA A 27 9.08 7.41 7.77
C ALA A 27 8.05 6.58 8.56
N LEU A 28 7.43 5.59 7.89
CA LEU A 28 6.40 4.73 8.49
C LEU A 28 6.95 3.87 9.62
N GLY A 29 8.08 3.20 9.42
CA GLY A 29 8.68 2.33 10.44
C GLY A 29 8.91 3.06 11.78
N PRO A 30 9.68 4.16 11.78
CA PRO A 30 9.88 4.97 12.99
C PRO A 30 8.57 5.48 13.60
N TYR A 31 7.61 5.88 12.77
CA TYR A 31 6.30 6.34 13.23
C TYR A 31 5.54 5.23 13.98
N CYS A 32 5.44 4.04 13.39
CA CYS A 32 4.78 2.87 13.98
C CYS A 32 5.43 2.47 15.31
N MET A 33 6.77 2.43 15.36
CA MET A 33 7.51 2.10 16.57
C MET A 33 7.32 3.15 17.69
N THR A 34 7.09 4.42 17.34
CA THR A 34 6.83 5.49 18.32
C THR A 34 5.40 5.43 18.88
N ARG A 35 4.43 4.96 18.08
CA ARG A 35 3.03 4.87 18.48
C ARG A 35 2.74 3.61 19.29
N GLU A 36 3.09 2.45 18.75
CA GLU A 36 2.75 1.15 19.33
C GLU A 36 3.85 0.12 19.02
N SER A 37 5.02 0.28 19.64
CA SER A 37 6.19 -0.59 19.40
C SER A 37 5.88 -2.08 19.50
N ASN A 38 5.11 -2.51 20.51
CA ASN A 38 4.76 -3.92 20.70
C ASN A 38 3.85 -4.45 19.59
N TYR A 39 3.00 -3.61 19.01
CA TYR A 39 2.07 -4.03 17.96
C TYR A 39 2.76 -4.15 16.59
N PHE A 40 3.77 -3.32 16.34
CA PHE A 40 4.51 -3.29 15.07
C PHE A 40 5.90 -3.93 15.13
N ALA A 41 6.28 -4.56 16.25
CA ALA A 41 7.62 -5.12 16.48
C ALA A 41 8.09 -6.05 15.34
N ASP A 42 7.17 -6.87 14.81
CA ASP A 42 7.45 -7.86 13.77
C ASP A 42 7.09 -7.38 12.35
N THR A 43 6.90 -6.08 12.16
CA THR A 43 6.49 -5.48 10.88
C THR A 43 7.68 -4.86 10.14
N LEU A 44 8.06 -5.45 9.01
CA LEU A 44 9.05 -4.89 8.11
C LEU A 44 8.43 -3.81 7.22
N SER A 45 8.87 -2.56 7.38
CA SER A 45 8.46 -1.45 6.50
C SER A 45 9.55 -1.17 5.45
N VAL A 46 9.20 -1.32 4.17
CA VAL A 46 10.14 -1.15 3.04
C VAL A 46 9.60 -0.21 1.99
N VAL A 47 10.49 0.65 1.49
CA VAL A 47 10.18 1.63 0.45
C VAL A 47 10.06 0.93 -0.88
N ASP A 48 8.99 1.27 -1.59
CA ASP A 48 8.73 0.77 -2.92
C ASP A 48 9.91 1.00 -3.89
N GLY A 49 10.23 -0.03 -4.69
CA GLY A 49 11.39 -0.01 -5.58
C GLY A 49 11.34 1.06 -6.68
N PHE A 50 10.15 1.49 -7.11
CA PHE A 50 9.99 2.50 -8.15
C PHE A 50 10.07 3.93 -7.60
N TYR A 51 9.80 4.13 -6.30
CA TYR A 51 9.85 5.43 -5.65
C TYR A 51 11.22 5.80 -5.07
N GLY A 52 12.22 4.90 -5.13
CA GLY A 52 13.54 5.12 -4.54
C GLY A 52 14.26 6.40 -4.99
N LYS A 53 14.02 6.86 -6.23
CA LYS A 53 14.62 8.09 -6.77
C LYS A 53 14.24 9.36 -5.99
N GLY A 54 13.10 9.38 -5.31
CA GLY A 54 12.65 10.52 -4.50
C GLY A 54 13.28 10.59 -3.10
N HIS A 55 14.00 9.55 -2.69
CA HIS A 55 14.48 9.36 -1.33
C HIS A 55 16.01 9.50 -1.23
N THR A 56 16.52 10.69 -1.53
CA THR A 56 17.98 10.96 -1.55
C THR A 56 18.64 10.98 -0.17
N LYS A 57 17.87 11.18 0.90
CA LYS A 57 18.37 11.21 2.29
C LYS A 57 18.13 9.90 3.05
N CYS A 58 17.40 8.96 2.45
CA CYS A 58 17.07 7.70 3.12
C CYS A 58 18.22 6.70 2.94
N SER A 59 18.47 5.91 3.98
CA SER A 59 19.46 4.82 3.91
C SER A 59 19.08 3.83 2.81
N PRO A 60 20.06 3.27 2.06
CA PRO A 60 19.84 2.18 1.13
C PRO A 60 19.09 0.99 1.76
N ALA A 61 19.30 0.76 3.05
CA ALA A 61 18.61 -0.27 3.82
C ALA A 61 17.10 -0.05 3.94
N ALA A 62 16.55 1.10 3.55
CA ALA A 62 15.11 1.33 3.57
C ALA A 62 14.40 0.81 2.31
N PHE A 63 15.13 0.44 1.24
CA PHE A 63 14.53 0.11 -0.05
C PHE A 63 14.29 -1.39 -0.23
N LEU A 64 13.15 -1.72 -0.83
CA LEU A 64 12.78 -3.09 -1.20
C LEU A 64 13.83 -3.75 -2.08
N THR A 65 14.48 -2.99 -2.98
CA THR A 65 15.52 -3.51 -3.89
C THR A 65 16.75 -4.02 -3.16
N MET A 66 17.16 -3.39 -2.06
CA MET A 66 18.30 -3.84 -1.25
C MET A 66 17.90 -5.05 -0.40
N TYR A 67 16.71 -5.01 0.20
CA TYR A 67 16.19 -6.17 0.94
C TYR A 67 15.98 -7.40 0.04
N ALA A 68 15.55 -7.21 -1.21
CA ALA A 68 15.39 -8.26 -2.20
C ALA A 68 16.72 -8.96 -2.55
N GLN A 69 17.86 -8.32 -2.33
CA GLN A 69 19.18 -8.97 -2.49
C GLN A 69 19.49 -9.93 -1.33
N ALA A 70 19.02 -9.62 -0.12
CA ALA A 70 19.21 -10.47 1.05
C ALA A 70 18.13 -11.57 1.16
N ASP A 71 16.89 -11.24 0.83
CA ASP A 71 15.76 -12.17 0.77
C ASP A 71 15.07 -12.09 -0.61
N PRO A 72 15.37 -13.03 -1.52
CA PRO A 72 14.76 -13.08 -2.85
C PRO A 72 13.22 -13.22 -2.84
N HIS A 73 12.61 -13.63 -1.72
CA HIS A 73 11.16 -13.68 -1.59
C HIS A 73 10.53 -12.29 -1.72
N LEU A 74 11.21 -11.25 -1.25
CA LEU A 74 10.75 -9.85 -1.34
C LEU A 74 10.73 -9.34 -2.79
N ALA A 75 11.54 -9.92 -3.69
CA ALA A 75 11.52 -9.58 -5.12
C ALA A 75 10.21 -10.01 -5.83
N LYS A 76 9.45 -10.94 -5.24
CA LYS A 76 8.18 -11.41 -5.81
C LYS A 76 7.03 -10.40 -5.65
N PHE A 77 7.19 -9.40 -4.78
CA PHE A 77 6.16 -8.37 -4.60
C PHE A 77 6.10 -7.49 -5.84
N ASN A 78 4.96 -7.54 -6.54
CA ASN A 78 4.75 -6.75 -7.74
C ASN A 78 4.35 -5.31 -7.39
N SER A 79 5.36 -4.49 -7.07
CA SER A 79 5.22 -3.05 -6.83
C SER A 79 4.51 -2.31 -7.98
N SER A 80 4.77 -2.71 -9.23
CA SER A 80 4.12 -2.09 -10.41
C SER A 80 2.60 -2.30 -10.44
N SER A 81 2.12 -3.46 -9.95
CA SER A 81 0.69 -3.72 -9.81
C SER A 81 0.05 -2.82 -8.75
N ALA A 82 0.76 -2.49 -7.67
CA ALA A 82 0.27 -1.58 -6.65
C ALA A 82 0.13 -0.14 -7.19
N GLU A 83 1.09 0.32 -7.99
CA GLU A 83 1.03 1.65 -8.64
C GLU A 83 -0.13 1.74 -9.65
N CYS A 84 -0.31 0.71 -10.48
CA CYS A 84 -1.44 0.64 -11.40
C CYS A 84 -2.78 0.71 -10.64
N GLY A 85 -2.90 -0.01 -9.51
CA GLY A 85 -4.03 0.07 -8.58
C GLY A 85 -4.35 1.49 -8.11
N ASN A 86 -3.32 2.23 -7.70
CA ASN A 86 -3.44 3.60 -7.18
C ASN A 86 -3.95 4.59 -8.25
N SER A 87 -3.62 4.36 -9.51
CA SER A 87 -4.05 5.24 -10.61
C SER A 87 -5.58 5.28 -10.78
N ALA A 88 -6.29 4.17 -10.58
CA ALA A 88 -7.76 4.21 -10.63
C ALA A 88 -8.37 4.72 -9.34
N LEU A 89 -7.72 4.51 -8.20
CA LEU A 89 -8.17 5.15 -6.94
C LEU A 89 -8.12 6.68 -7.02
N LYS A 90 -7.21 7.27 -7.81
CA LYS A 90 -7.23 8.72 -8.09
C LYS A 90 -8.56 9.18 -8.71
N GLN A 91 -9.24 8.33 -9.47
CA GLN A 91 -10.52 8.66 -10.11
C GLN A 91 -11.63 8.89 -9.08
N ILE A 92 -11.59 8.17 -7.96
CA ILE A 92 -12.60 8.28 -6.90
C ILE A 92 -12.18 9.17 -5.73
N CYS A 93 -10.92 9.60 -5.69
CA CYS A 93 -10.34 10.33 -4.57
C CYS A 93 -11.18 11.57 -4.19
N LYS A 94 -11.63 12.35 -5.19
CA LYS A 94 -12.46 13.53 -4.96
C LYS A 94 -13.84 13.16 -4.41
N SER A 95 -14.48 12.12 -4.95
CA SER A 95 -15.78 11.66 -4.44
C SER A 95 -15.67 11.19 -2.98
N VAL A 96 -14.62 10.43 -2.67
CA VAL A 96 -14.35 9.93 -1.31
C VAL A 96 -14.09 11.07 -0.32
N SER A 97 -13.43 12.16 -0.75
CA SER A 97 -13.12 13.29 0.15
C SER A 97 -14.34 14.02 0.71
N TYR A 98 -15.51 13.87 0.09
CA TYR A 98 -16.77 14.46 0.56
C TYR A 98 -17.63 13.48 1.39
N MET A 99 -17.14 12.25 1.61
CA MET A 99 -17.89 11.21 2.30
C MET A 99 -17.49 11.11 3.77
N SER A 100 -18.45 10.69 4.61
CA SER A 100 -18.11 10.18 5.94
C SER A 100 -17.27 8.91 5.83
N GLN A 101 -16.54 8.57 6.89
CA GLN A 101 -15.62 7.43 6.89
C GLN A 101 -16.32 6.11 6.49
N ASP A 102 -17.49 5.81 7.05
CA ASP A 102 -18.21 4.57 6.76
C ASP A 102 -18.61 4.50 5.29
N GLN A 103 -19.07 5.61 4.73
CA GLN A 103 -19.47 5.70 3.33
C GLN A 103 -18.27 5.64 2.39
N ALA A 104 -17.15 6.27 2.76
CA ALA A 104 -15.88 6.18 2.05
C ALA A 104 -15.38 4.73 1.97
N ILE A 105 -15.47 3.98 3.06
CA ILE A 105 -15.07 2.57 3.12
C ILE A 105 -15.96 1.73 2.19
N LEU A 106 -17.28 1.87 2.30
CA LEU A 106 -18.23 1.09 1.51
C LEU A 106 -18.11 1.40 0.01
N TYR A 107 -18.03 2.69 -0.34
CA TYR A 107 -17.86 3.14 -1.73
C TYR A 107 -16.56 2.62 -2.35
N THR A 108 -15.45 2.76 -1.64
CA THR A 108 -14.14 2.27 -2.11
C THR A 108 -14.15 0.75 -2.31
N LYS A 109 -14.77 0.00 -1.39
CA LYS A 109 -14.90 -1.46 -1.50
C LYS A 109 -15.68 -1.86 -2.77
N VAL A 110 -16.83 -1.23 -3.02
CA VAL A 110 -17.66 -1.52 -4.20
C VAL A 110 -16.92 -1.16 -5.48
N PHE A 111 -16.28 0.02 -5.53
CA PHE A 111 -15.49 0.46 -6.69
C PHE A 111 -14.40 -0.55 -7.06
N ILE A 112 -13.59 -0.97 -6.09
CA ILE A 112 -12.52 -1.95 -6.32
C ILE A 112 -13.08 -3.29 -6.79
N SER A 113 -14.21 -3.73 -6.22
CA SER A 113 -14.86 -5.00 -6.58
C SER A 113 -15.30 -5.01 -8.04
N ILE A 114 -15.99 -3.94 -8.48
CA ILE A 114 -16.43 -3.78 -9.87
C ILE A 114 -15.23 -3.67 -10.79
N TRP A 115 -14.23 -2.87 -10.43
CA TRP A 115 -13.04 -2.66 -11.26
C TRP A 115 -12.26 -3.96 -11.49
N ASN A 116 -12.05 -4.75 -10.44
CA ASN A 116 -11.41 -6.06 -10.55
C ASN A 116 -12.22 -7.00 -11.45
N HIS A 117 -13.55 -7.01 -11.30
CA HIS A 117 -14.42 -7.83 -12.13
C HIS A 117 -14.30 -7.48 -13.62
N LEU A 118 -14.35 -6.18 -13.96
CA LEU A 118 -14.18 -5.70 -15.34
C LEU A 118 -12.80 -6.04 -15.90
N LYS A 119 -11.74 -5.95 -15.08
CA LYS A 119 -10.39 -6.34 -15.48
C LYS A 119 -10.29 -7.84 -15.78
N ILE A 120 -10.88 -8.69 -14.94
CA ILE A 120 -10.89 -10.14 -15.14
C ILE A 120 -11.66 -10.48 -16.43
N ARG A 121 -12.83 -9.89 -16.64
CA ARG A 121 -13.62 -10.09 -17.87
C ARG A 121 -12.82 -9.73 -19.13
N LYS A 122 -12.14 -8.57 -19.09
CA LYS A 122 -11.26 -8.13 -20.18
C LYS A 122 -10.07 -9.08 -20.42
N MET A 123 -9.49 -9.64 -19.36
CA MET A 123 -8.41 -10.63 -19.47
C MET A 123 -8.91 -11.97 -20.04
N LEU A 124 -10.15 -12.34 -19.77
CA LEU A 124 -10.79 -13.56 -20.28
C LEU A 124 -11.38 -13.38 -21.68
N GLY A 125 -11.38 -12.17 -22.24
CA GLY A 125 -11.98 -11.88 -23.55
C GLY A 125 -13.51 -11.99 -23.58
N VAL A 126 -14.16 -11.86 -22.42
CA VAL A 126 -15.62 -11.95 -22.27
C VAL A 126 -16.18 -10.55 -22.01
N ASP A 127 -16.20 -9.72 -23.07
CA ASP A 127 -16.78 -8.38 -23.05
C ASP A 127 -18.31 -8.41 -23.16
#